data_AF-A0A9E0HEW7-F1
#
_entry.id   AF-A0A9E0HEW7-F1
#
_cell.length_a   1.000
_cell.length_b   1.000
_cell.length_c   1.000
_cell.angle_alpha   90.00
_cell.angle_beta   90.00
_cell.angle_gamma   90.00
#
_symmetry.space_group_name_H-M   'P 1'
#
loop_
_entity.id
_entity.type
_entity.pdbx_description
1 polymer ?
#
loop_
_entity_poly.entity_id
_entity_poly.type
_entity_poly.pdbx_seq_one_letter_code
_entity_poly.pdbx_strand_id
1 'polypeptide(L)'
;MIHLLIASALPLTVFVLLWWRRGRRASLASLIVTPLACMASGLWAVVPDLPRLFGDQVRYVDWHHLPYCNVFWGHCAIDARDDIDSSMVFPALFVAACVLVFAIGWRELAQRERAPHPQDVR
;
A
#
# COMPACT_ATOMS: atom_id res chain seq x y z
N MET A 1 -3.79 13.35 2.60
CA MET A 1 -2.65 12.43 2.90
C MET A 1 -3.14 11.02 3.23
N ILE A 2 -4.30 10.90 3.89
CA ILE A 2 -4.90 9.62 4.27
C ILE A 2 -5.14 8.67 3.08
N HIS A 3 -5.45 9.21 1.90
CA HIS A 3 -5.70 8.47 0.67
C HIS A 3 -4.52 7.64 0.22
N LEU A 4 -3.30 8.19 0.32
CA LEU A 4 -2.07 7.46 0.03
C LEU A 4 -1.91 6.25 0.94
N LEU A 5 -2.20 6.42 2.23
CA LEU A 5 -2.06 5.36 3.24
C LEU A 5 -3.10 4.26 3.01
N ILE A 6 -4.37 4.63 2.83
CA ILE A 6 -5.47 3.69 2.60
C ILE A 6 -5.25 2.93 1.29
N ALA A 7 -4.94 3.62 0.20
CA ALA A 7 -4.72 2.99 -1.10
C ALA A 7 -3.48 2.08 -1.11
N SER A 8 -2.40 2.48 -0.43
CA SER A 8 -1.20 1.64 -0.30
C SER A 8 -1.42 0.44 0.62
N ALA A 9 -2.34 0.54 1.59
CA ALA A 9 -2.69 -0.59 2.45
C ALA A 9 -3.42 -1.72 1.72
N LEU A 10 -4.09 -1.44 0.60
CA LEU A 10 -4.81 -2.46 -0.18
C LEU A 10 -3.85 -3.55 -0.73
N PRO A 11 -2.78 -3.24 -1.49
CA PRO A 11 -1.79 -4.24 -1.89
C PRO A 11 -1.11 -4.95 -0.72
N LEU A 12 -0.82 -4.25 0.39
CA LEU A 12 -0.27 -4.87 1.60
C LEU A 12 -1.22 -5.93 2.18
N THR A 13 -2.50 -5.60 2.27
CA THR A 13 -3.54 -6.51 2.75
C THR A 13 -3.66 -7.73 1.85
N VAL A 14 -3.71 -7.53 0.53
CA VAL A 14 -3.72 -8.63 -0.44
C VAL A 14 -2.48 -9.53 -0.30
N PHE A 15 -1.30 -8.93 -0.14
CA PHE A 15 -0.07 -9.69 0.08
C PHE A 15 -0.14 -10.56 1.34
N VAL A 16 -0.54 -9.97 2.48
CA VAL A 16 -0.65 -10.70 3.76
C VAL A 16 -1.66 -11.85 3.66
N LEU A 17 -2.82 -11.62 3.04
CA LEU A 17 -3.83 -12.66 2.82
C LEU A 17 -3.30 -13.80 1.94
N LEU A 18 -2.59 -13.49 0.86
CA LEU A 18 -2.00 -14.49 -0.02
C LEU A 18 -0.87 -15.25 0.68
N TRP A 19 -0.01 -14.56 1.43
CA TRP A 19 1.05 -15.17 2.24
C TRP A 19 0.47 -16.14 3.26
N TRP A 20 -0.59 -15.74 3.97
CA TRP A 20 -1.28 -16.59 4.92
C TRP A 20 -1.86 -17.85 4.26
N ARG A 21 -2.56 -17.68 3.13
CA ARG A 21 -3.16 -18.78 2.37
C ARG A 21 -2.13 -19.75 1.77
N ARG A 22 -0.94 -19.29 1.42
CA ARG A 22 0.14 -20.10 0.82
C ARG A 22 1.06 -20.75 1.87
N GLY A 23 0.55 -21.00 3.08
CA GLY A 23 1.31 -21.68 4.13
C GLY A 23 2.43 -20.82 4.74
N ARG A 24 2.25 -19.49 4.75
CA ARG A 24 3.22 -18.53 5.28
C ARG A 24 4.59 -18.69 4.62
N ARG A 25 4.63 -18.64 3.29
CA ARG A 25 5.86 -18.57 2.49
C ARG A 25 5.75 -17.39 1.53
N ALA A 26 6.82 -16.60 1.41
CA ALA A 26 6.89 -15.48 0.47
C ALA A 26 7.98 -15.73 -0.58
N SER A 27 7.63 -15.55 -1.85
CA SER A 27 8.62 -15.58 -2.93
C SER A 27 9.36 -14.26 -3.02
N LEU A 28 10.58 -14.25 -3.57
CA LEU A 28 11.32 -13.00 -3.78
C LEU A 28 10.52 -12.06 -4.70
N ALA A 29 9.89 -12.61 -5.74
CA ALA A 29 9.01 -11.85 -6.62
C ALA A 29 7.87 -11.18 -5.84
N SER A 30 7.23 -11.85 -4.89
CA SER A 30 6.18 -11.22 -4.08
C SER A 30 6.71 -10.06 -3.22
N LEU A 31 7.91 -10.18 -2.67
CA LEU A 31 8.53 -9.12 -1.86
C LEU A 31 8.91 -7.88 -2.69
N ILE A 32 9.10 -8.03 -4.01
CA ILE A 32 9.38 -6.91 -4.94
C ILE A 32 8.07 -6.35 -5.52
N VAL A 33 7.15 -7.21 -5.94
CA VAL A 33 5.87 -6.80 -6.56
C VAL A 33 5.00 -6.05 -5.56
N THR A 34 4.98 -6.45 -4.29
CA THR A 34 4.17 -5.77 -3.27
C THR A 34 4.49 -4.29 -3.09
N PRO A 35 5.75 -3.85 -2.85
CA PRO A 35 6.05 -2.42 -2.74
C PRO A 35 5.79 -1.66 -4.04
N LEU A 36 6.04 -2.26 -5.21
CA LEU A 36 5.70 -1.64 -6.50
C LEU A 36 4.18 -1.45 -6.67
N ALA A 37 3.39 -2.43 -6.27
CA ALA A 37 1.94 -2.34 -6.27
C ALA A 37 1.43 -1.28 -5.28
N CYS A 38 2.06 -1.15 -4.10
CA CYS A 38 1.75 -0.07 -3.15
C CYS A 38 2.01 1.30 -3.77
N MET A 39 3.17 1.47 -4.42
CA MET A 39 3.53 2.73 -5.09
C MET A 39 2.53 3.06 -6.22
N ALA A 40 2.23 2.11 -7.10
CA ALA A 40 1.25 2.30 -8.17
C ALA A 40 -0.14 2.63 -7.63
N SER A 41 -0.59 1.94 -6.58
CA SER A 41 -1.88 2.18 -5.92
C SER A 41 -1.95 3.57 -5.27
N GLY A 42 -0.88 3.99 -4.59
CA GLY A 42 -0.77 5.33 -4.00
C GLY A 42 -0.77 6.43 -5.05
N LEU A 43 0.00 6.26 -6.14
CA LEU A 43 0.00 7.20 -7.26
C LEU A 43 -1.38 7.34 -7.90
N TRP A 44 -2.11 6.23 -8.04
CA TRP A 44 -3.50 6.26 -8.51
C TRP A 44 -4.41 7.06 -7.58
N ALA A 45 -4.25 6.89 -6.25
CA ALA A 45 -5.10 7.55 -5.26
C ALA A 45 -4.98 9.08 -5.25
N VAL A 46 -3.82 9.63 -5.60
CA VAL A 46 -3.57 11.08 -5.56
C VAL A 46 -3.88 11.80 -6.87
N VAL A 47 -4.36 11.09 -7.90
CA VAL A 47 -4.71 11.72 -9.18
C VAL A 47 -5.66 12.91 -8.99
N PRO A 48 -6.73 12.84 -8.16
CA PRO A 48 -7.62 13.98 -7.93
C PRO A 48 -6.91 15.21 -7.36
N ASP A 49 -5.84 15.02 -6.58
CA ASP A 49 -5.06 16.08 -5.94
C ASP A 49 -4.04 16.74 -6.88
N LEU A 50 -3.67 16.10 -8.00
CA LEU A 50 -2.59 16.58 -8.86
C LEU A 50 -2.74 18.03 -9.32
N PRO A 51 -3.92 18.55 -9.71
CA PRO A 51 -4.06 19.95 -10.12
C PRO A 51 -3.59 20.94 -9.06
N ARG A 52 -3.79 20.63 -7.77
CA ARG A 52 -3.35 21.47 -6.64
C ARG A 52 -1.83 21.61 -6.59
N LEU A 53 -1.08 20.56 -6.95
CA LEU A 53 0.39 20.62 -7.01
C LEU A 53 0.92 21.61 -8.05
N PHE A 54 0.12 21.92 -9.06
CA PHE A 54 0.43 22.89 -10.11
C PHE A 54 -0.24 24.26 -9.89
N GLY A 55 -0.89 24.48 -8.74
CA GLY A 55 -1.56 25.73 -8.40
C GLY A 55 -2.94 25.93 -9.05
N ASP A 56 -3.50 24.91 -9.72
CA ASP A 56 -4.80 24.99 -10.38
C ASP A 56 -5.93 24.57 -9.43
N GLN A 57 -6.33 25.52 -8.58
CA GLN A 57 -7.36 25.29 -7.55
C GLN A 57 -8.75 25.08 -8.16
N VAL A 58 -9.05 25.70 -9.31
CA VAL A 58 -10.36 25.56 -9.98
C VAL A 58 -10.53 24.13 -10.45
N ARG A 59 -9.54 23.61 -11.19
CA ARG A 59 -9.59 22.24 -11.69
C ARG A 59 -9.54 21.20 -10.56
N TYR A 60 -8.78 21.48 -9.49
CA TYR A 60 -8.80 20.65 -8.28
C TYR A 60 -10.21 20.49 -7.72
N VAL A 61 -10.93 21.61 -7.52
CA VAL A 61 -12.30 21.60 -7.01
C VAL A 61 -13.24 20.91 -7.99
N ASP A 62 -13.16 21.23 -9.28
CA ASP A 62 -14.01 20.62 -10.31
C ASP A 62 -13.88 19.09 -10.32
N TRP A 63 -12.65 18.56 -10.23
CA TRP A 63 -12.39 17.13 -10.22
C TRP A 63 -13.03 16.42 -9.02
N HIS A 64 -13.10 17.08 -7.86
CA HIS A 64 -13.72 16.52 -6.66
C HIS A 64 -15.26 16.50 -6.71
N HIS A 65 -15.88 17.23 -7.65
CA HIS A 65 -17.33 17.21 -7.86
C HIS A 65 -17.78 16.21 -8.93
N LEU A 66 -16.84 15.59 -9.64
CA LEU A 66 -17.17 14.66 -10.71
C LEU A 66 -17.49 13.26 -10.17
N PRO A 67 -18.46 12.55 -10.75
CA PRO A 67 -18.90 11.24 -10.26
C PRO A 67 -17.80 10.18 -10.30
N TYR A 68 -16.78 10.36 -11.15
CA TYR A 68 -15.68 9.42 -11.28
C TYR A 68 -14.52 9.68 -10.29
N CYS A 69 -14.57 10.71 -9.44
CA CYS A 69 -13.55 10.94 -8.40
C CYS A 69 -13.33 9.67 -7.53
N ASN A 70 -14.40 8.91 -7.28
CA ASN A 70 -14.32 7.69 -6.47
C ASN A 70 -13.68 6.49 -7.18
N VAL A 71 -13.36 6.57 -8.48
CA VAL A 71 -12.54 5.55 -9.16
C VAL A 71 -11.10 5.54 -8.61
N PHE A 72 -10.66 6.64 -8.02
CA PHE A 72 -9.36 6.79 -7.38
C PHE A 72 -9.41 6.30 -5.92
N TRP A 73 -9.80 5.04 -5.73
CA TRP A 73 -9.93 4.40 -4.41
C TRP A 73 -10.92 5.09 -3.47
N GLY A 74 -12.04 5.59 -4.00
CA GLY A 74 -13.06 6.25 -3.19
C GLY A 74 -12.62 7.62 -2.66
N HIS A 75 -11.75 8.33 -3.40
CA HIS A 75 -11.08 9.55 -2.93
C HIS A 75 -12.03 10.56 -2.27
N CYS A 76 -13.07 10.98 -2.99
CA CYS A 76 -14.05 11.94 -2.49
C CYS A 76 -14.96 11.37 -1.39
N ALA A 77 -15.20 10.06 -1.38
CA ALA A 77 -15.94 9.42 -0.29
C ALA A 77 -15.14 9.42 1.03
N ILE A 78 -13.82 9.36 0.96
CA ILE A 78 -12.92 9.49 2.10
C ILE A 78 -12.89 10.95 2.59
N ASP A 79 -12.81 11.92 1.67
CA ASP A 79 -12.82 13.35 2.03
C ASP A 79 -14.11 13.79 2.72
N ALA A 80 -15.25 13.17 2.39
CA ALA A 80 -16.52 13.46 3.03
C ALA A 80 -16.61 13.00 4.50
N ARG A 81 -15.55 12.42 5.05
CA ARG A 81 -15.46 11.84 6.40
C ARG A 81 -14.31 12.47 7.18
N ASP A 82 -14.58 13.61 7.81
CA ASP A 82 -13.61 14.37 8.61
C ASP A 82 -12.95 13.54 9.73
N ASP A 83 -13.66 12.53 10.26
CA ASP A 83 -13.17 11.60 11.28
C ASP A 83 -12.07 10.66 10.76
N ILE A 84 -12.04 10.41 9.45
CA ILE A 84 -11.01 9.58 8.82
C ILE A 84 -9.73 10.38 8.61
N ASP A 85 -9.84 11.61 8.10
CA ASP A 85 -8.67 12.42 7.72
C ASP A 85 -7.90 12.95 8.94
N SER A 86 -8.60 13.15 10.08
CA SER A 86 -7.99 13.60 11.35
C SER A 86 -7.46 12.47 12.25
N SER A 87 -7.73 11.20 11.91
CA SER A 87 -7.43 10.07 12.78
C SER A 87 -6.00 9.55 12.63
N MET A 88 -5.27 9.46 13.75
CA MET A 88 -3.96 8.82 13.82
C MET A 88 -4.00 7.29 13.71
N VAL A 89 -5.21 6.69 13.75
CA VAL A 89 -5.37 5.24 13.66
C VAL A 89 -4.88 4.72 12.31
N PHE A 90 -5.19 5.39 11.21
CA PHE A 90 -4.81 4.92 9.88
C PHE A 90 -3.30 5.00 9.61
N PRO A 91 -2.58 6.10 9.94
CA PRO A 91 -1.12 6.09 9.94
C PRO A 91 -0.52 4.98 10.80
N ALA A 92 -1.03 4.76 12.02
CA ALA A 92 -0.53 3.72 12.90
C ALA A 92 -0.72 2.31 12.31
N LEU A 93 -1.91 2.03 11.76
CA LEU A 93 -2.20 0.76 11.09
C LEU A 93 -1.34 0.55 9.84
N PHE A 94 -1.09 1.61 9.05
CA PHE A 94 -0.21 1.54 7.89
C PHE A 94 1.23 1.21 8.29
N VAL A 95 1.77 1.88 9.31
CA VAL A 95 3.10 1.57 9.86
C VAL A 95 3.17 0.13 10.36
N ALA A 96 2.14 -0.33 11.10
CA ALA A 96 2.07 -1.71 11.56
C ALA A 96 2.07 -2.73 10.41
N ALA A 97 1.34 -2.45 9.33
CA ALA A 97 1.32 -3.28 8.13
C ALA A 97 2.70 -3.32 7.43
N CYS A 98 3.39 -2.18 7.32
CA CYS A 98 4.75 -2.11 6.79
C CYS A 98 5.71 -2.95 7.64
N VAL A 99 5.69 -2.78 8.97
CA VAL A 99 6.53 -3.56 9.90
C VAL A 99 6.26 -5.06 9.75
N LEU A 100 5.00 -5.47 9.63
CA LEU A 100 4.63 -6.87 9.40
C LEU A 100 5.24 -7.42 8.09
N VAL A 101 5.14 -6.69 6.99
CA VAL A 101 5.72 -7.11 5.70
C VAL A 101 7.24 -7.18 5.76
N PHE A 102 7.90 -6.22 6.41
CA PHE A 102 9.34 -6.28 6.66
C PHE A 102 9.73 -7.50 7.49
N ALA A 103 8.99 -7.80 8.56
CA ALA A 103 9.23 -8.98 9.40
C ALA A 103 9.07 -10.28 8.60
N ILE A 104 8.07 -10.36 7.71
CA ILE A 104 7.90 -11.50 6.78
C ILE A 104 9.11 -11.63 5.87
N GLY A 105 9.53 -10.54 5.21
CA GLY A 105 10.69 -10.53 4.31
C GLY A 105 11.99 -10.94 5.02
N TRP A 106 12.23 -10.40 6.21
CA TRP A 106 13.38 -10.75 7.04
C TRP A 106 13.41 -12.23 7.41
N ARG A 107 12.27 -12.79 7.82
CA ARG A 107 12.14 -14.21 8.15
C ARG A 107 12.44 -15.10 6.93
N GLU A 108 11.95 -14.75 5.75
CA GLU A 108 12.23 -15.52 4.52
C GLU A 108 13.71 -15.46 4.13
N LEU A 109 14.35 -14.30 4.28
CA LEU A 109 15.78 -14.15 4.01
C LEU A 109 16.61 -15.01 4.98
N ALA A 110 16.36 -14.91 6.28
CA ALA A 110 17.05 -15.69 7.30
C ALA A 110 16.88 -17.20 7.12
N GLN A 111 15.73 -17.66 6.62
CA GLN A 111 15.51 -19.07 6.31
C GLN A 111 16.32 -19.55 5.10
N ARG A 112 16.54 -18.69 4.11
CA ARG A 112 17.36 -19.01 2.93
C ARG A 112 18.85 -19.03 3.27
N GLU A 113 19.31 -18.12 4.12
CA GLU A 113 20.70 -18.09 4.59
C GLU A 113 21.07 -19.29 5.47
N ARG A 114 20.09 -19.84 6.20
CA ARG A 114 20.27 -21.06 7.01
C ARG A 114 20.14 -22.36 6.21
N ALA A 115 19.66 -22.30 4.97
CA ALA A 115 19.55 -23.48 4.14
C ALA A 115 20.98 -23.91 3.71
N PRO A 116 21.33 -25.21 3.79
CA PRO A 116 22.64 -25.68 3.35
C PRO A 116 22.89 -25.23 1.91
N HIS A 117 24.08 -24.70 1.63
CA HIS A 117 24.44 -24.39 0.26
C HIS A 117 24.49 -25.73 -0.50
N PRO A 118 23.96 -25.84 -1.74
CA PRO A 118 24.05 -27.08 -2.52
C PRO A 118 25.48 -27.62 -2.71
N GLN A 119 26.50 -26.81 -2.39
CA GLN A 119 27.91 -27.16 -2.43
C GLN A 119 28.41 -27.84 -1.14
N ASP A 120 27.68 -27.73 -0.03
CA ASP A 120 28.06 -28.27 1.29
C ASP A 120 27.55 -29.71 1.53
N VAL A 121 26.76 -30.25 0.59
CA VAL A 121 26.26 -31.63 0.62
C VAL A 121 27.08 -32.45 -0.39
N ARG A 122 28.33 -32.75 -0.05
CA ARG A 122 29.17 -33.73 -0.76
C ARG A 122 29.86 -34.65 0.24
#